data_AF-A0A9W6M4H6-F1
#
_entry.id   AF-A0A9W6M4H6-F1
#
_cell.length_a   1.000
_cell.length_b   1.000
_cell.length_c   1.000
_cell.angle_alpha   90.00
_cell.angle_beta   90.00
_cell.angle_gamma   90.00
#
_symmetry.space_group_name_H-M   'P 1'
#
loop_
_entity.id
_entity.type
_entity.pdbx_description
1 polymer ?
#
loop_
_entity_poly.entity_id
_entity_poly.type
_entity_poly.pdbx_seq_one_letter_code
_entity_poly.pdbx_strand_id
1 'polypeptide(L)'
;MVLALLLDVVLVVAFAAAGRASHDSDVLAGLWQTSWPFLVALLVGWLVVRGWRAPAAPVRTGLGLAAVTVAGGMLLRAASGQGTALPFVVVATLTLFAVLVGWRVVARAIGALRARRSLSRGAGSRA
;
A
#
# COMPACT_ATOMS: atom_id res chain seq x y z
N MET A 1 6.37 -10.86 7.42
CA MET A 1 6.54 -10.67 5.95
C MET A 1 5.23 -10.93 5.23
N VAL A 2 4.71 -12.16 5.26
CA VAL A 2 3.46 -12.55 4.57
C VAL A 2 2.29 -11.62 4.91
N LEU A 3 2.06 -11.33 6.19
CA LEU A 3 0.97 -10.44 6.62
C LEU A 3 1.07 -9.02 6.02
N ALA A 4 2.29 -8.49 5.87
CA ALA A 4 2.48 -7.17 5.28
C ALA A 4 2.18 -7.17 3.78
N LEU A 5 2.58 -8.22 3.07
CA LEU A 5 2.24 -8.41 1.66
C LEU A 5 0.73 -8.56 1.47
N LEU A 6 0.08 -9.39 2.29
CA LEU A 6 -1.37 -9.57 2.25
C LEU A 6 -2.12 -8.26 2.53
N LEU A 7 -1.66 -7.49 3.51
CA LEU A 7 -2.23 -6.18 3.80
C LEU A 7 -2.07 -5.23 2.61
N ASP A 8 -0.88 -5.15 2.00
CA ASP A 8 -0.68 -4.32 0.80
C ASP A 8 -1.60 -4.75 -0.36
N VAL A 9 -1.76 -6.06 -0.59
CA VAL A 9 -2.67 -6.60 -1.62
C VAL A 9 -4.11 -6.19 -1.33
N VAL A 10 -4.58 -6.37 -0.09
CA VAL A 10 -5.93 -5.97 0.32
C VAL A 10 -6.14 -4.46 0.13
N LEU A 11 -5.16 -3.63 0.48
CA LEU A 11 -5.24 -2.19 0.31
C LEU A 11 -5.30 -1.77 -1.17
N VAL A 12 -4.55 -2.44 -2.05
CA VAL A 12 -4.62 -2.19 -3.50
C VAL A 12 -5.97 -2.61 -4.09
N VAL A 13 -6.50 -3.77 -3.67
CA VAL A 13 -7.84 -4.21 -4.09
C VAL A 13 -8.92 -3.27 -3.58
N ALA A 14 -8.82 -2.83 -2.32
CA ALA A 14 -9.75 -1.87 -1.73
C ALA A 14 -9.71 -0.51 -2.45
N PHE A 15 -8.52 -0.04 -2.86
CA PHE A 15 -8.37 1.14 -3.71
C PHE A 15 -9.14 0.97 -5.03
N ALA A 16 -8.96 -0.15 -5.72
CA ALA A 16 -9.64 -0.41 -6.99
C ALA A 16 -11.17 -0.49 -6.81
N ALA A 17 -11.64 -1.16 -5.75
CA ALA A 17 -13.05 -1.26 -5.43
C ALA A 17 -13.67 0.10 -5.10
N ALA A 18 -12.99 0.90 -4.26
CA ALA A 18 -13.44 2.23 -3.87
C ALA A 18 -13.52 3.18 -5.08
N GLY A 19 -12.48 3.21 -5.92
CA GLY A 19 -12.47 4.05 -7.12
C GLY A 19 -13.63 3.73 -8.07
N ARG A 20 -14.02 2.45 -8.16
CA ARG A 20 -15.16 2.01 -8.97
C ARG A 20 -16.51 2.35 -8.35
N ALA A 21 -16.67 2.14 -7.04
CA ALA A 21 -17.87 2.50 -6.31
C ALA A 21 -18.15 4.01 -6.41
N SER A 22 -17.11 4.85 -6.45
CA SER A 22 -17.25 6.31 -6.58
C SER A 22 -17.74 6.80 -7.95
N HIS A 23 -17.75 5.96 -8.98
CA HIS A 23 -18.19 6.33 -10.33
C HIS A 23 -19.51 5.64 -10.73
N ASP A 24 -20.35 5.26 -9.76
CA ASP A 24 -21.62 4.52 -9.96
C ASP A 24 -21.48 3.27 -10.85
N SER A 25 -20.29 2.68 -10.86
CA SER A 25 -19.98 1.56 -11.73
C SER A 25 -20.07 0.26 -10.92
N ASP A 26 -20.69 -0.79 -11.48
CA ASP A 26 -20.87 -2.09 -10.80
C ASP A 26 -19.54 -2.69 -10.35
N VAL A 27 -19.20 -2.54 -9.06
CA VAL A 27 -17.89 -2.85 -8.47
C VAL A 27 -17.32 -4.19 -8.96
N LEU A 28 -18.14 -5.24 -9.06
CA LEU A 28 -17.71 -6.58 -9.46
C LEU A 28 -17.30 -6.65 -10.93
N ALA A 29 -18.04 -5.99 -11.82
CA ALA A 29 -17.93 -6.08 -13.29
C ALA A 29 -16.67 -5.43 -13.92
N GLY A 30 -15.55 -5.36 -13.20
CA GLY A 30 -14.36 -4.59 -13.61
C GLY A 30 -13.36 -4.35 -12.49
N LEU A 31 -13.59 -4.91 -11.29
CA LEU A 31 -12.62 -4.88 -10.20
C LEU A 31 -11.28 -5.47 -10.65
N TRP A 32 -11.33 -6.60 -11.38
CA TRP A 32 -10.13 -7.24 -11.90
C TRP A 32 -9.39 -6.31 -12.86
N GLN A 33 -10.08 -5.77 -13.88
CA GLN A 33 -9.52 -4.85 -14.87
C GLN A 33 -8.82 -3.65 -14.21
N THR A 34 -9.40 -3.10 -13.15
CA THR A 34 -8.80 -1.97 -12.42
C THR A 34 -7.65 -2.39 -11.51
N SER A 35 -7.73 -3.53 -10.84
CA SER A 35 -6.76 -3.93 -9.81
C SER A 35 -5.52 -4.62 -10.34
N TRP A 36 -5.64 -5.48 -11.37
CA TRP A 36 -4.52 -6.31 -11.84
C TRP A 36 -3.25 -5.52 -12.22
N PRO A 37 -3.31 -4.34 -12.87
CA PRO A 37 -2.10 -3.58 -13.21
C PRO A 37 -1.32 -3.16 -11.96
N PHE A 38 -2.05 -2.71 -10.93
CA PHE A 38 -1.46 -2.29 -9.66
C PHE A 38 -1.00 -3.47 -8.82
N LEU A 39 -1.69 -4.61 -8.88
CA LEU A 39 -1.27 -5.83 -8.19
C LEU A 39 0.05 -6.38 -8.78
N VAL A 40 0.17 -6.41 -10.11
CA VAL A 40 1.42 -6.79 -10.78
C VAL A 40 2.53 -5.83 -10.39
N ALA A 41 2.27 -4.51 -10.44
CA ALA A 41 3.24 -3.50 -10.04
C ALA A 41 3.63 -3.59 -8.56
N LEU A 42 2.70 -3.94 -7.67
CA LEU A 42 2.93 -4.17 -6.25
C LEU A 42 3.90 -5.35 -6.03
N LEU A 43 3.67 -6.48 -6.70
CA LEU A 43 4.53 -7.66 -6.60
C LEU A 43 5.94 -7.36 -7.11
N VAL A 44 6.06 -6.68 -8.25
CA VAL A 44 7.35 -6.20 -8.78
C VAL A 44 8.00 -5.23 -7.79
N GLY A 45 7.24 -4.29 -7.23
CA GLY A 45 7.72 -3.34 -6.24
C GLY A 45 8.29 -4.02 -5.00
N TRP A 46 7.65 -5.07 -4.50
CA TRP A 46 8.17 -5.88 -3.38
C TRP A 46 9.54 -6.49 -3.68
N LEU A 47 9.77 -6.94 -4.92
CA LEU A 47 11.08 -7.42 -5.40
C LEU A 47 12.11 -6.29 -5.46
N VAL A 48 11.76 -5.18 -6.12
CA VAL A 48 12.65 -4.02 -6.33
C VAL A 48 13.12 -3.41 -5.01
N VAL A 49 12.21 -3.15 -4.07
CA VAL A 49 12.56 -2.53 -2.78
C VAL A 49 13.12 -3.52 -1.77
N ARG A 50 13.15 -4.82 -2.13
CA ARG A 50 13.47 -5.93 -1.22
C ARG A 50 12.64 -5.86 0.05
N GLY A 51 11.31 -5.77 -0.11
CA GLY A 51 10.37 -5.50 0.96
C GLY A 51 10.46 -6.49 2.12
N TRP A 52 10.94 -7.71 1.88
CA TRP A 52 11.20 -8.72 2.90
C TRP A 52 12.25 -8.31 3.94
N ARG A 53 13.19 -7.41 3.62
CA ARG A 53 14.25 -6.99 4.55
C ARG A 53 13.77 -6.02 5.63
N ALA A 54 12.72 -5.26 5.37
CA ALA A 54 12.18 -4.27 6.32
C ALA A 54 10.70 -3.97 6.02
N PRO A 55 9.79 -4.95 6.13
CA PRO A 55 8.44 -4.86 5.56
C PRO A 55 7.58 -3.73 6.17
N ALA A 56 7.81 -3.39 7.44
CA ALA A 56 7.10 -2.34 8.15
C ALA A 56 7.82 -0.97 8.14
N ALA A 57 8.93 -0.81 7.41
CA ALA A 57 9.65 0.46 7.34
C ALA A 57 8.92 1.47 6.45
N PRO A 58 8.44 2.63 6.98
CA PRO A 58 7.60 3.55 6.20
C PRO A 58 8.33 4.20 5.03
N VAL A 59 9.55 4.70 5.26
CA VAL A 59 10.32 5.42 4.24
C VAL A 59 10.92 4.46 3.23
N ARG A 60 11.78 3.53 3.69
CA ARG A 60 12.52 2.62 2.81
C ARG A 60 11.62 1.70 2.00
N THR A 61 10.60 1.12 2.62
CA THR A 61 9.71 0.15 1.95
C THR A 61 8.46 0.85 1.46
N GLY A 62 7.78 1.64 2.30
CA GLY A 62 6.51 2.26 1.95
C GLY A 62 6.59 3.22 0.76
N LEU A 63 7.52 4.19 0.77
CA LEU A 63 7.63 5.17 -0.32
C LEU A 63 8.08 4.52 -1.62
N GLY A 64 9.12 3.68 -1.57
CA GLY A 64 9.60 2.97 -2.75
C GLY A 64 8.54 2.05 -3.35
N LEU A 65 7.82 1.31 -2.50
CA LEU A 65 6.76 0.41 -2.93
C LEU A 65 5.59 1.19 -3.53
N ALA A 66 5.16 2.28 -2.90
CA ALA A 66 4.09 3.13 -3.43
C ALA A 66 4.48 3.73 -4.78
N ALA A 67 5.70 4.25 -4.92
CA ALA A 67 6.20 4.81 -6.18
C ALA A 67 6.20 3.77 -7.31
N VAL A 68 6.73 2.56 -7.07
CA VAL A 68 6.75 1.49 -8.08
C VAL A 68 5.34 1.01 -8.40
N THR A 69 4.47 0.89 -7.40
CA THR A 69 3.07 0.45 -7.59
C THR A 69 2.30 1.44 -8.46
N VAL A 70 2.43 2.75 -8.19
CA VAL A 70 1.79 3.82 -8.98
C VAL A 70 2.36 3.84 -10.40
N ALA A 71 3.68 3.93 -10.55
CA ALA A 71 4.32 4.03 -11.85
C ALA A 71 4.06 2.79 -12.71
N GLY A 72 4.31 1.60 -12.15
CA GLY A 72 4.08 0.33 -12.84
C GLY A 72 2.60 0.11 -13.16
N GLY A 73 1.70 0.43 -12.23
CA GLY A 73 0.26 0.31 -12.46
C GLY A 73 -0.21 1.21 -13.59
N MET A 74 0.22 2.48 -13.63
CA MET A 74 -0.12 3.40 -14.71
C MET A 74 0.46 2.99 -16.06
N LEU A 75 1.72 2.52 -16.08
CA LEU A 75 2.35 2.03 -17.30
C LEU A 75 1.61 0.80 -17.86
N LEU A 76 1.27 -0.16 -17.00
CA LEU A 76 0.52 -1.35 -17.42
C LEU A 76 -0.89 -0.99 -17.90
N ARG A 77 -1.56 -0.03 -17.26
CA ARG A 77 -2.86 0.48 -17.72
C ARG A 77 -2.76 1.14 -19.09
N ALA A 78 -1.75 1.98 -19.31
CA ALA A 78 -1.51 2.64 -20.59
C ALA A 78 -1.24 1.60 -21.69
N ALA A 79 -0.36 0.63 -21.42
CA ALA A 79 -0.05 -0.46 -22.35
C ALA A 79 -1.27 -1.36 -22.67
N SER A 80 -2.22 -1.45 -21.73
CA SER A 80 -3.44 -2.27 -21.88
C SER A 80 -4.64 -1.50 -22.43
N GLY A 81 -4.47 -0.23 -22.84
CA GLY A 81 -5.55 0.60 -23.38
C GLY A 81 -6.63 1.00 -22.37
N GLN A 82 -6.39 0.87 -21.06
CA GLN A 82 -7.38 1.12 -20.01
C GLN A 82 -7.54 2.60 -19.64
N GLY A 83 -6.77 3.49 -20.28
CA GLY A 83 -6.75 4.92 -20.01
C GLY A 83 -6.03 5.31 -18.72
N THR A 84 -5.38 6.48 -18.77
CA THR A 84 -4.64 7.12 -17.67
C THR A 84 -5.04 8.59 -17.58
N ALA A 85 -6.33 8.86 -17.38
CA ALA A 85 -6.83 10.22 -17.22
C ALA A 85 -6.11 10.91 -16.05
N LEU A 86 -5.75 12.18 -16.21
CA LEU A 86 -5.00 12.92 -15.19
C LEU A 86 -5.66 12.87 -13.78
N PRO A 87 -6.99 13.02 -13.63
CA PRO A 87 -7.63 12.89 -12.32
C PRO A 87 -7.42 11.50 -11.69
N PHE A 88 -7.47 10.43 -12.49
CA PHE A 88 -7.22 9.08 -12.02
C PHE A 88 -5.76 8.92 -11.56
N VAL A 89 -4.80 9.47 -12.29
CA VAL A 89 -3.38 9.45 -11.90
C VAL A 89 -3.17 10.12 -10.55
N VAL A 90 -3.76 11.30 -10.35
CA VAL A 90 -3.65 12.06 -9.10
C VAL A 90 -4.27 11.29 -7.93
N VAL A 91 -5.53 10.84 -8.06
CA VAL A 91 -6.22 10.12 -6.99
C VAL A 91 -5.51 8.80 -6.68
N ALA A 92 -5.14 8.02 -7.69
CA ALA A 92 -4.41 6.77 -7.49
C ALA A 92 -3.07 7.00 -6.77
N THR A 93 -2.33 8.04 -7.15
CA THR A 93 -1.06 8.39 -6.50
C THR A 93 -1.30 8.72 -5.02
N LEU A 94 -2.21 9.66 -4.74
CA LEU A 94 -2.48 10.09 -3.37
C LEU A 94 -3.00 8.94 -2.50
N THR A 95 -3.97 8.16 -3.00
CA THR A 95 -4.54 7.04 -2.26
C THR A 95 -3.53 5.94 -2.04
N LEU A 96 -2.78 5.50 -3.05
CA LEU A 96 -1.79 4.43 -2.90
C LEU A 96 -0.65 4.83 -1.96
N PHE A 97 -0.15 6.07 -2.05
CA PHE A 97 0.83 6.57 -1.08
C PHE A 97 0.23 6.60 0.33
N ALA A 98 -0.97 7.13 0.50
CA ALA A 98 -1.62 7.22 1.80
C ALA A 98 -1.80 5.84 2.44
N VAL A 99 -2.32 4.85 1.70
CA VAL A 99 -2.59 3.53 2.27
C VAL A 99 -1.31 2.72 2.49
N LEU A 100 -0.41 2.64 1.49
CA LEU A 100 0.79 1.80 1.58
C LEU A 100 1.83 2.37 2.55
N VAL A 101 1.97 3.70 2.61
CA VAL A 101 2.88 4.34 3.58
C VAL A 101 2.20 4.47 4.95
N GLY A 102 0.92 4.86 4.97
CA GLY A 102 0.19 5.18 6.20
C GLY A 102 0.09 4.02 7.16
N TRP A 103 -0.24 2.81 6.70
CA TRP A 103 -0.30 1.66 7.61
C TRP A 103 1.07 1.34 8.23
N ARG A 104 2.16 1.56 7.50
CA ARG A 104 3.54 1.37 8.01
C ARG A 104 3.88 2.42 9.05
N VAL A 105 3.48 3.68 8.84
CA VAL A 105 3.61 4.75 9.85
C VAL A 105 2.89 4.36 11.14
N VAL A 106 1.63 3.90 11.02
CA VAL A 106 0.82 3.44 12.16
C VAL A 106 1.48 2.25 12.86
N ALA A 107 1.95 1.24 12.13
CA ALA A 107 2.63 0.08 12.69
C ALA A 107 3.90 0.48 13.47
N ARG A 108 4.68 1.42 12.93
CA ARG A 108 5.89 1.94 13.59
C ARG A 108 5.55 2.74 14.86
N ALA A 109 4.50 3.56 14.82
CA ALA A 109 4.03 4.31 15.98
C ALA A 109 3.56 3.38 17.10
N ILE A 110 2.74 2.36 16.78
CA ILE A 110 2.29 1.34 17.73
C ILE A 110 3.48 0.60 18.33
N GLY A 111 4.47 0.22 17.52
CA GLY A 111 5.70 -0.44 17.99
C GLY A 111 6.48 0.45 18.98
N ALA A 112 6.64 1.73 18.68
CA ALA A 112 7.31 2.69 19.56
C ALA A 112 6.56 2.88 20.89
N LEU A 113 5.22 2.94 20.86
CA LEU A 113 4.39 3.05 22.06
C LEU A 113 4.49 1.81 22.96
N ARG A 114 4.52 0.61 22.36
CA ARG A 114 4.68 -0.65 23.10
C ARG A 114 6.04 -0.74 23.79
N ALA A 115 7.12 -0.33 23.11
CA ALA A 115 8.47 -0.30 23.67
C ALA A 115 8.59 0.64 24.88
N ARG A 116 7.92 1.81 24.84
CA ARG A 116 7.87 2.75 25.98
C ARG A 116 7.18 2.13 27.20
N ARG A 117 6.04 1.44 27.00
CA ARG A 117 5.29 0.80 28.09
C ARG A 117 6.06 -0.33 28.79
N SER A 118 6.85 -1.11 28.05
CA SER A 118 7.69 -2.16 28.64
C SER A 118 8.78 -1.60 29.56
N LEU A 119 9.38 -0.45 29.20
CA LEU A 119 10.39 0.22 30.03
C LEU A 119 9.80 0.74 31.34
N SER A 120 8.60 1.35 31.29
CA SER A 120 7.90 1.84 32.48
C SER A 120 7.50 0.71 33.44
N ARG A 121 7.05 -0.45 32.93
CA ARG A 121 6.72 -1.62 33.76
C ARG A 121 7.94 -2.25 34.42
N GLY A 122 9.07 -2.33 33.71
CA GLY A 122 10.32 -2.86 34.27
C GLY A 122 10.88 -2.00 35.40
N ALA A 123 10.76 -0.67 35.30
CA ALA A 123 11.19 0.26 36.33
C ALA A 123 10.34 0.17 37.62
N GLY A 124 9.02 -0.02 37.51
CA GLY A 124 8.13 -0.14 38.67
C GLY A 124 8.21 -1.48 39.41
N SER A 125 8.80 -2.52 38.82
CA SER A 125 8.99 -3.83 39.46
C SER A 125 10.27 -3.98 40.28
N ARG A 126 11.16 -2.98 40.20
CA ARG A 126 12.49 -2.98 40.87
C ARG A 126 12.54 -2.04 42.09
N ALA A 127 11.40 -1.50 42.50
CA ALA A 127 11.22 -0.67 43.70
C ALA A 127 10.34 -1.44 44.69
#